data_AF-A0A090W0Q2-F1
#
_entry.id   AF-A0A090W0Q2-F1
#
_cell.length_a   1.000
_cell.length_b   1.000
_cell.length_c   1.000
_cell.angle_alpha   90.00
_cell.angle_beta   90.00
_cell.angle_gamma   90.00
#
_symmetry.space_group_name_H-M   'P 1'
#
loop_
_entity.id
_entity.type
_entity.pdbx_description
1 polymer ?
#
loop_
_entity_poly.entity_id
_entity_poly.type
_entity_poly.pdbx_seq_one_letter_code
_entity_poly.pdbx_strand_id
1 'polypeptide(L)'
;MLQNRRIYLPPLSLIGPDALDDLGEELKTLPYKKALFVTDKVLVQIGVAQTVLDVVKSANIEAVVFDDVHPNPTVKNVNDGLELLKENNCDFIITLGGGSPQDCGKA
;
A
#
# COMPACT_ATOMS: atom_id res chain seq x y z
N MET A 1 -4.66 -35.68 20.33
CA MET A 1 -3.45 -34.97 20.77
C MET A 1 -3.30 -33.71 19.94
N LEU A 2 -3.06 -32.56 20.57
CA LEU A 2 -2.74 -31.33 19.84
C LEU A 2 -1.32 -31.42 19.28
N GLN A 3 -1.12 -30.88 18.08
CA GLN A 3 0.18 -30.83 17.42
C GLN A 3 0.60 -29.38 17.22
N ASN A 4 1.91 -29.15 17.14
CA ASN A 4 2.47 -27.84 16.85
C ASN A 4 1.94 -27.30 15.51
N ARG A 5 1.64 -26.00 15.49
CA ARG A 5 1.21 -25.24 14.32
C ARG A 5 2.01 -23.94 14.25
N ARG A 6 2.25 -23.46 13.03
CA ARG A 6 2.87 -22.16 12.77
C ARG A 6 1.80 -21.21 12.25
N ILE A 7 1.86 -19.96 12.69
CA ILE A 7 1.00 -18.88 12.22
C ILE A 7 1.93 -17.77 11.74
N TYR A 8 1.69 -17.27 10.52
CA TYR A 8 2.41 -16.14 9.94
C TYR A 8 1.50 -14.92 9.99
N LEU A 9 1.96 -13.86 10.66
CA LEU A 9 1.23 -12.61 10.81
C LEU A 9 2.20 -11.45 10.58
N PRO A 10 1.69 -10.30 10.11
CA PRO A 10 2.49 -9.07 10.14
C PRO A 10 2.86 -8.71 11.59
N PRO A 11 4.01 -8.04 11.80
CA PRO A 11 4.44 -7.64 13.15
C PRO A 11 3.55 -6.57 13.77
N LEU A 12 2.83 -5.81 12.95
CA LEU A 12 1.89 -4.78 13.37
C LEU A 12 0.61 -4.89 12.55
N SER A 13 -0.54 -4.71 13.21
CA SER A 13 -1.85 -4.61 12.58
C SER A 13 -2.67 -3.58 13.34
N LEU A 14 -2.93 -2.44 12.70
CA LEU A 14 -3.80 -1.40 13.20
C LEU A 14 -5.23 -1.74 12.79
N ILE A 15 -6.14 -1.89 13.76
CA ILE A 15 -7.50 -2.39 13.51
C ILE A 15 -8.49 -1.59 14.35
N GLY A 16 -9.51 -1.05 13.68
CA GLY A 16 -10.62 -0.33 14.31
C GLY A 16 -11.10 0.82 13.44
N PRO A 17 -12.20 1.49 13.83
CA PRO A 17 -12.49 2.83 13.35
C PRO A 17 -11.27 3.74 13.54
N ASP A 18 -11.07 4.67 12.62
CA ASP A 18 -10.04 5.70 12.70
C ASP A 18 -8.57 5.20 12.67
N ALA A 19 -8.34 3.92 12.37
CA ALA A 19 -6.98 3.34 12.25
C ALA A 19 -6.09 4.00 11.16
N LEU A 20 -6.65 4.85 10.29
CA LEU A 20 -5.87 5.68 9.37
C LEU A 20 -5.10 6.79 10.09
N ASP A 21 -5.59 7.28 11.22
CA ASP A 21 -4.87 8.26 12.03
C ASP A 21 -3.62 7.61 12.64
N ASP A 22 -3.78 6.39 13.16
CA ASP A 22 -2.67 5.58 13.67
C ASP A 22 -1.65 5.28 12.56
N LEU A 23 -2.09 5.02 11.31
CA LEU A 23 -1.17 4.86 10.17
C LEU A 23 -0.32 6.11 9.96
N GLY A 24 -0.90 7.30 10.06
CA GLY A 24 -0.18 8.57 9.93
C GLY A 24 0.92 8.72 10.98
N GLU A 25 0.64 8.33 12.24
CA GLU A 25 1.64 8.34 13.31
C GLU A 25 2.72 7.28 13.11
N GLU A 26 2.36 6.06 12.72
CA GLU A 26 3.31 4.98 12.45
C GLU A 26 4.27 5.34 11.30
N LEU A 27 3.76 5.92 10.22
CA LEU A 27 4.57 6.35 9.08
C LEU A 27 5.65 7.37 9.47
N LYS A 28 5.39 8.24 10.46
CA LYS A 28 6.38 9.22 10.96
C LYS A 28 7.54 8.56 11.72
N THR A 29 7.34 7.35 12.24
CA THR A 29 8.39 6.60 12.96
C THR A 29 9.33 5.85 12.02
N LEU A 30 8.90 5.61 10.79
CA LEU A 30 9.66 4.85 9.80
C LEU A 30 10.67 5.73 9.05
N PRO A 31 11.78 5.15 8.56
CA PRO A 31 12.83 5.91 7.88
C PRO A 31 12.50 6.28 6.42
N TYR A 32 11.31 5.91 5.92
CA TYR A 32 10.92 6.05 4.52
C TYR A 32 10.50 7.48 4.14
N LYS A 33 10.59 7.78 2.85
CA LYS A 33 10.36 9.11 2.29
C LYS A 33 9.45 9.13 1.08
N LYS A 34 9.40 8.05 0.29
CA LYS A 34 8.66 8.06 -0.97
C LYS A 34 8.03 6.70 -1.28
N ALA A 35 6.71 6.64 -1.21
CA ALA A 35 5.94 5.45 -1.50
C ALA A 35 5.65 5.28 -2.99
N LEU A 36 5.68 4.05 -3.49
CA LEU A 36 4.77 3.66 -4.57
C LEU A 36 3.41 3.34 -3.95
N PHE A 37 2.37 4.05 -4.36
CA PHE A 37 0.99 3.85 -3.91
C PHE A 37 0.23 3.03 -4.96
N VAL A 38 0.05 1.73 -4.69
CA VAL A 38 -0.57 0.76 -5.60
C VAL A 38 -2.06 0.61 -5.28
N THR A 39 -2.92 0.90 -6.24
CA THR A 39 -4.38 0.85 -6.08
C THR A 39 -5.08 0.57 -7.42
N ASP A 40 -6.39 0.70 -7.45
CA ASP A 40 -7.20 0.61 -8.67
C ASP A 40 -7.88 1.94 -9.01
N LYS A 41 -8.24 2.11 -10.28
CA LYS A 41 -8.89 3.33 -10.79
C LYS A 41 -10.21 3.64 -10.08
N VAL A 42 -10.94 2.64 -9.60
CA VAL A 42 -12.23 2.86 -8.95
C VAL A 42 -12.01 3.60 -7.64
N LEU A 43 -11.06 3.15 -6.82
CA LEU A 43 -10.72 3.77 -5.53
C LEU A 43 -10.18 5.20 -5.67
N VAL A 44 -9.48 5.48 -6.77
CA VAL A 44 -9.09 6.85 -7.14
C VAL A 44 -10.32 7.69 -7.50
N GLN A 45 -11.19 7.18 -8.39
CA GLN A 45 -12.36 7.91 -8.87
C GLN A 45 -13.37 8.25 -7.76
N ILE A 46 -13.56 7.36 -6.78
CA ILE A 46 -14.47 7.59 -5.65
C ILE A 46 -13.83 8.39 -4.50
N GLY A 47 -12.56 8.80 -4.64
CA GLY A 47 -11.86 9.66 -3.68
C GLY A 47 -11.26 8.96 -2.47
N VAL A 48 -11.40 7.63 -2.33
CA VAL A 48 -10.84 6.88 -1.18
C VAL A 48 -9.31 6.92 -1.21
N ALA A 49 -8.69 6.83 -2.40
CA ALA A 49 -7.25 6.95 -2.54
C ALA A 49 -6.74 8.32 -2.02
N GLN A 50 -7.49 9.39 -2.27
CA GLN A 50 -7.09 10.73 -1.84
C GLN A 50 -7.05 10.85 -0.32
N THR A 51 -8.03 10.28 0.39
CA THR A 51 -8.06 10.25 1.86
C THR A 51 -6.79 9.65 2.44
N VAL A 52 -6.31 8.53 1.88
CA VAL A 52 -5.08 7.87 2.35
C VAL A 52 -3.84 8.66 1.94
N LEU A 53 -3.80 9.20 0.72
CA LEU A 53 -2.70 10.04 0.24
C LEU A 53 -2.52 11.30 1.11
N ASP A 54 -3.60 11.89 1.61
CA ASP A 54 -3.54 13.05 2.51
C ASP A 54 -2.90 12.69 3.85
N VAL A 55 -3.23 11.51 4.41
CA VAL A 55 -2.56 10.97 5.61
C VAL A 55 -1.07 10.75 5.36
N VAL A 56 -0.71 10.11 4.26
CA VAL A 56 0.69 9.85 3.87
C VAL A 56 1.46 11.17 3.72
N LYS A 57 0.86 12.16 3.06
CA LYS A 57 1.44 13.50 2.91
C LYS A 57 1.63 14.20 4.26
N SER A 58 0.68 14.05 5.20
CA SER A 58 0.80 14.62 6.55
C SER A 58 1.97 14.04 7.35
N ALA A 59 2.43 12.84 7.00
CA ALA A 59 3.63 12.20 7.56
C ALA A 59 4.94 12.64 6.86
N ASN A 60 4.89 13.64 5.97
CA ASN A 60 6.00 14.10 5.13
C ASN A 60 6.57 12.99 4.21
N ILE A 61 5.68 12.15 3.68
CA ILE A 61 6.01 11.13 2.70
C ILE A 61 5.43 11.52 1.34
N GLU A 62 6.25 11.46 0.31
CA GLU A 62 5.82 11.60 -1.09
C GLU A 62 5.20 10.29 -1.57
N ALA A 63 4.23 10.36 -2.50
CA ALA A 63 3.60 9.17 -3.06
C ALA A 63 3.48 9.27 -4.58
N VAL A 64 3.91 8.23 -5.27
CA VAL A 64 3.71 8.02 -6.72
C VAL A 64 2.58 7.02 -6.89
N VAL A 65 1.51 7.42 -7.57
CA VAL A 65 0.30 6.59 -7.69
C VAL A 65 0.41 5.68 -8.91
N PHE A 66 0.19 4.38 -8.68
CA PHE A 66 -0.05 3.37 -9.71
C PHE A 66 -1.47 2.80 -9.51
N ASP A 67 -2.40 3.21 -10.36
CA ASP A 67 -3.83 2.91 -10.24
C ASP A 67 -4.35 1.92 -11.31
N ASP A 68 -3.46 1.36 -12.13
CA ASP A 68 -3.81 0.47 -13.23
C ASP A 68 -3.91 -1.00 -12.81
N VAL A 69 -4.15 -1.28 -11.53
CA VAL A 69 -4.41 -2.64 -11.07
C VAL A 69 -5.82 -3.08 -11.45
N HIS A 70 -5.90 -4.26 -12.06
CA HIS A 70 -7.15 -4.92 -12.42
C HIS A 70 -7.43 -6.14 -11.52
N PRO A 71 -8.70 -6.58 -11.41
CA PRO A 71 -9.02 -7.85 -10.77
C PRO A 71 -8.21 -9.01 -11.38
N ASN A 72 -7.61 -9.84 -10.53
CA ASN A 72 -6.62 -10.87 -10.90
C ASN A 72 -5.39 -10.25 -11.61
N PRO A 73 -4.51 -9.57 -10.84
CA PRO A 73 -3.42 -8.78 -11.42
C PRO A 73 -2.51 -9.65 -12.27
N THR A 74 -2.05 -9.09 -13.39
CA THR A 74 -1.18 -9.77 -14.34
C THR A 74 0.29 -9.48 -14.06
N VAL A 75 1.19 -10.27 -14.63
CA VAL A 75 2.64 -9.98 -14.61
C VAL A 75 2.95 -8.62 -15.22
N LYS A 76 2.15 -8.18 -16.20
CA LYS A 76 2.28 -6.84 -16.77
C LYS A 76 2.02 -5.77 -15.71
N ASN A 77 0.94 -5.87 -14.93
CA ASN A 77 0.65 -4.92 -13.85
C ASN A 77 1.81 -4.81 -12.85
N VAL A 78 2.40 -5.95 -12.47
CA VAL A 78 3.57 -5.99 -11.57
C VAL A 78 4.77 -5.30 -12.20
N ASN A 79 5.10 -5.61 -13.45
CA ASN A 79 6.25 -5.01 -14.13
C ASN A 79 6.08 -3.50 -14.33
N ASP A 80 4.89 -3.03 -14.71
CA ASP A 80 4.61 -1.61 -14.88
C ASP A 80 4.75 -0.87 -13.53
N GLY A 81 4.22 -1.45 -12.43
CA GLY A 81 4.39 -0.89 -11.09
C GLY A 81 5.84 -0.88 -10.62
N LEU A 82 6.61 -1.94 -10.92
CA LEU A 82 8.03 -2.04 -10.61
C LEU A 82 8.88 -1.02 -11.40
N GLU A 83 8.52 -0.75 -12.66
CA GLU A 83 9.14 0.30 -13.47
C GLU A 83 8.92 1.67 -12.82
N LEU A 84 7.68 2.01 -12.49
CA LEU A 84 7.34 3.26 -11.79
C LEU A 84 8.09 3.42 -10.45
N LEU A 85 8.17 2.34 -9.66
CA LEU A 85 8.91 2.31 -8.39
C LEU A 85 10.37 2.72 -8.59
N LYS A 86 11.03 2.12 -9.58
CA LYS A 86 12.45 2.34 -9.88
C LYS A 86 12.70 3.72 -10.45
N GLU A 87 11.92 4.13 -11.45
CA GLU A 87 12.06 5.43 -12.11
C GLU A 87 11.91 6.59 -11.13
N ASN A 88 11.02 6.44 -10.14
CA ASN A 88 10.74 7.48 -9.17
C ASN A 88 11.56 7.38 -7.88
N ASN A 89 12.42 6.36 -7.76
CA ASN A 89 13.22 6.07 -6.57
C ASN A 89 12.36 5.96 -5.30
N CYS A 90 11.22 5.28 -5.39
CA CYS A 90 10.41 4.99 -4.22
C CYS A 90 11.15 3.99 -3.31
N ASP A 91 11.07 4.20 -2.00
CA ASP A 91 11.78 3.42 -0.98
C ASP A 91 10.89 2.44 -0.20
N PHE A 92 9.57 2.51 -0.42
CA PHE A 92 8.61 1.51 0.07
C PHE A 92 7.31 1.50 -0.77
N ILE A 93 6.40 0.57 -0.44
CA ILE A 93 5.12 0.38 -1.12
C ILE A 93 3.98 0.55 -0.12
N ILE A 94 2.94 1.27 -0.54
CA ILE A 94 1.63 1.29 0.10
C ILE A 94 0.64 0.67 -0.86
N THR A 95 -0.16 -0.29 -0.41
CA THR A 95 -1.25 -0.85 -1.21
C THR A 95 -2.59 -0.42 -0.63
N LEU A 96 -3.53 -0.03 -1.50
CA LEU A 96 -4.89 0.31 -1.13
C LEU A 96 -5.88 -0.46 -2.00
N GLY A 97 -6.76 -1.21 -1.36
CA GLY A 97 -7.88 -1.90 -1.99
C GLY A 97 -8.04 -3.32 -1.48
N GLY A 98 -8.70 -4.16 -2.29
CA GLY A 98 -8.88 -5.58 -2.01
C GLY A 98 -7.64 -6.42 -2.29
N GLY A 99 -7.84 -7.73 -2.51
CA GLY A 99 -6.74 -8.67 -2.76
C GLY A 99 -5.90 -8.34 -3.99
N SER A 100 -6.49 -7.80 -5.07
CA SER A 100 -5.74 -7.55 -6.31
C SER A 100 -4.65 -6.46 -6.17
N PRO A 101 -4.92 -5.24 -5.69
CA PRO A 101 -3.85 -4.27 -5.39
C PRO A 101 -2.83 -4.77 -4.37
N GLN A 102 -3.29 -5.48 -3.33
CA GLN A 102 -2.40 -6.02 -2.30
C GLN A 102 -1.46 -7.09 -2.84
N ASP A 103 -1.93 -7.99 -3.70
CA ASP A 103 -1.12 -9.04 -4.29
C ASP A 103 -0.19 -8.47 -5.37
N CYS A 104 -0.65 -7.49 -6.15
CA CYS A 104 0.20 -6.78 -7.11
C CYS A 104 1.35 -6.04 -6.43
N GLY A 105 1.11 -5.37 -5.30
CA GLY A 105 2.16 -4.65 -4.57
C GLY A 105 3.11 -5.54 -3.76
N LYS A 106 2.75 -6.81 -3.51
CA LYS A 106 3.63 -7.80 -2.86
C LYS A 106 4.59 -8.49 -3.83
N ALA A 107 4.18 -8.62 -5.10
CA ALA A 107 4.91 -9.33 -6.15
C ALA A 107 6.05 -8.48 -6.71
#